data_AF-A0A2G2N227-F1
#
_entry.id   AF-A0A2G2N227-F1
#
_cell.length_a   1.000
_cell.length_b   1.000
_cell.length_c   1.000
_cell.angle_alpha   90.00
_cell.angle_beta   90.00
_cell.angle_gamma   90.00
#
_symmetry.space_group_name_H-M   'P 1'
#
loop_
_entity.id
_entity.type
_entity.pdbx_description
1 polymer ?
#
loop_
_entity_poly.entity_id
_entity_poly.type
_entity_poly.pdbx_seq_one_letter_code
_entity_poly.pdbx_strand_id
1 'polypeptide(L)' 'MTPQEQEIKMMRGEITKEMRAVFKVNMKVFDWDIPENDDRRSAELILRVMQDALDNLKTEISNGKYDNY' A
#
# COMPACT_ATOMS: atom_id res chain seq x y z
N MET A 1 -6.89 9.65 24.04
CA MET A 1 -6.05 9.32 22.88
C MET A 1 -4.77 8.73 23.42
N THR A 2 -4.44 7.49 23.04
CA THR A 2 -3.21 6.82 23.49
C THR A 2 -1.98 7.47 22.83
N PRO A 3 -0.76 7.30 23.38
CA PRO A 3 0.46 7.76 22.72
C PRO A 3 0.57 7.28 21.27
N GLN A 4 0.15 6.04 20.99
CA GLN A 4 0.14 5.44 19.66
C GLN A 4 -0.84 6.15 18.71
N GLU A 5 -2.03 6.49 19.19
CA GLU A 5 -3.03 7.23 18.40
C GLU A 5 -2.57 8.67 18.08
N GLN A 6 -1.78 9.28 18.96
CA GLN A 6 -1.20 10.60 18.72
C GLN A 6 -0.08 10.54 17.67
N GLU A 7 0.81 9.56 17.78
CA GLU A 7 1.92 9.38 16.84
C GLU A 7 1.41 9.05 15.43
N ILE A 8 0.44 8.14 15.30
CA ILE A 8 -0.11 7.78 13.98
C ILE A 8 -0.83 8.96 13.31
N LYS A 9 -1.44 9.85 14.11
CA LYS A 9 -2.05 11.08 13.59
C LYS A 9 -1.01 12.01 12.97
N MET A 10 0.17 12.13 13.58
CA MET A 10 1.29 12.91 13.06
C MET A 10 1.90 12.25 11.81
N MET A 11 2.09 10.93 11.85
CA MET A 11 2.71 10.15 10.78
C MET A 11 1.80 9.89 9.57
N ARG A 12 0.48 10.10 9.69
CA ARG A 12 -0.50 9.82 8.63
C ARG A 12 -0.12 10.40 7.27
N GLY A 13 0.43 11.61 7.26
CA GLY A 13 0.87 12.30 6.04
C GLY A 13 1.99 11.54 5.33
N GLU A 14 3.06 11.20 6.07
CA GLU A 14 4.21 10.48 5.51
C GLU A 14 3.82 9.05 5.09
N ILE A 15 3.06 8.32 5.90
CA ILE A 15 2.56 6.98 5.53
C ILE A 15 1.75 7.03 4.23
N THR A 16 0.86 8.02 4.08
CA THR A 16 0.06 8.18 2.85
C THR A 16 0.94 8.49 1.63
N LYS A 17 1.99 9.29 1.81
CA LYS A 17 2.95 9.66 0.76
C LYS A 17 3.79 8.46 0.34
N GLU A 18 4.26 7.65 1.29
CA GLU A 18 5.01 6.42 1.03
C GLU A 18 4.16 5.40 0.26
N MET A 19 2.90 5.20 0.66
CA MET A 19 1.97 4.33 -0.07
C MET A 19 1.76 4.77 -1.53
N ARG A 20 1.68 6.09 -1.77
CA ARG A 20 1.61 6.64 -3.14
C ARG A 20 2.91 6.43 -3.91
N ALA A 21 4.07 6.49 -3.25
CA ALA A 21 5.36 6.23 -3.89
C ALA A 21 5.46 4.77 -4.33
N VAL A 22 5.09 3.82 -3.48
CA VAL A 22 5.03 2.38 -3.81
C VAL A 22 4.11 2.15 -5.00
N PHE A 23 2.90 2.71 -5.00
CA PHE A 23 1.97 2.61 -6.12
C PHE A 23 2.60 3.10 -7.44
N LYS A 24 3.20 4.30 -7.43
CA LYS A 24 3.83 4.90 -8.63
C LYS A 24 5.03 4.10 -9.15
N VAL A 25 5.82 3.50 -8.25
CA VAL A 25 6.93 2.63 -8.66
C VAL A 25 6.39 1.42 -9.42
N ASN A 26 5.28 0.83 -8.96
CA ASN A 26 4.66 -0.33 -9.61
C ASN A 26 3.94 0.01 -10.92
N MET A 27 3.47 1.25 -11.12
CA MET A 27 2.93 1.66 -12.44
C MET A 27 3.95 1.48 -13.56
N LYS A 28 5.25 1.67 -13.28
CA LYS A 28 6.33 1.50 -14.25
C LYS A 28 6.50 0.07 -14.77
N VAL A 29 5.89 -0.93 -14.12
CA VAL A 29 5.89 -2.32 -14.59
C VAL A 29 5.13 -2.44 -15.92
N PHE A 30 4.08 -1.65 -16.10
CA PHE A 30 3.25 -1.64 -17.32
C PHE A 30 3.76 -0.66 -18.39
N ASP A 31 4.76 0.17 -18.06
CA ASP A 31 5.43 1.07 -19.02
C ASP A 31 6.34 0.30 -20.00
N TRP A 32 6.70 -0.95 -19.70
CA TRP A 32 7.52 -1.79 -20.56
C TRP A 32 6.65 -2.60 -21.54
N ASP A 33 6.65 -2.18 -22.81
CA ASP A 33 6.23 -2.95 -23.99
C ASP A 33 4.78 -3.47 -24.03
N ILE A 34 3.81 -2.70 -23.52
CA ILE A 34 2.38 -2.94 -23.80
C ILE A 34 1.93 -1.94 -24.87
N PRO A 35 1.83 -2.34 -26.15
CA PRO A 35 1.13 -1.54 -27.15
C PRO A 35 -0.29 -1.25 -26.66
N GLU A 36 -0.73 0.00 -26.78
CA GLU A 36 -2.09 0.42 -26.38
C GLU A 36 -2.39 0.24 -24.87
N ASN A 37 -1.39 0.45 -24.00
CA ASN A 37 -1.59 0.36 -22.54
C ASN A 37 -2.78 1.21 -22.07
N ASP A 38 -3.73 0.56 -21.38
CA ASP A 38 -4.76 1.22 -20.60
C ASP A 38 -4.21 1.51 -19.21
N ASP A 39 -3.62 2.70 -19.04
CA ASP A 39 -3.01 3.15 -17.79
C ASP A 39 -3.98 3.05 -16.60
N ARG A 40 -5.28 3.28 -16.84
CA ARG A 40 -6.31 3.18 -15.80
C ARG A 40 -6.49 1.73 -15.39
N ARG A 41 -6.60 0.82 -16.35
CA ARG A 41 -6.75 -0.60 -16.05
C ARG A 41 -5.54 -1.15 -15.30
N SER A 42 -4.34 -0.75 -15.72
CA SER A 42 -3.08 -1.10 -15.05
C SER A 42 -3.03 -0.57 -13.61
N ALA A 43 -3.45 0.68 -13.39
CA ALA A 43 -3.57 1.26 -12.05
C ALA A 43 -4.56 0.50 -11.15
N GLU A 44 -5.73 0.11 -11.68
CA GLU A 44 -6.75 -0.66 -10.94
C GLU A 44 -6.21 -2.05 -10.53
N LEU A 45 -5.45 -2.72 -11.40
CA LEU A 45 -4.82 -4.01 -11.10
C LEU A 45 -3.76 -3.88 -10.00
N ILE A 46 -2.93 -2.84 -10.05
CA ILE A 46 -1.92 -2.59 -8.99
C ILE A 46 -2.61 -2.33 -7.65
N LEU A 47 -3.64 -1.48 -7.63
CA LEU A 47 -4.38 -1.19 -6.40
C LEU A 47 -5.01 -2.44 -5.80
N ARG A 48 -5.52 -3.36 -6.63
CA ARG A 48 -6.06 -4.63 -6.17
C ARG A 48 -5.00 -5.47 -5.46
N VAL A 49 -3.82 -5.64 -6.05
CA VAL A 49 -2.71 -6.40 -5.42
C VAL A 49 -2.24 -5.73 -4.14
N MET A 50 -2.15 -4.39 -4.12
CA MET A 50 -1.81 -3.65 -2.90
C MET A 50 -2.85 -3.85 -1.80
N GLN A 51 -4.14 -3.90 -2.14
CA GLN A 51 -5.21 -4.16 -1.19
C GLN A 51 -5.12 -5.58 -0.62
N ASP A 52 -4.90 -6.59 -1.47
CA ASP A 52 -4.72 -7.98 -1.04
C ASP A 52 -3.51 -8.11 -0.08
N ALA A 53 -2.41 -7.41 -0.35
CA ALA A 53 -1.25 -7.38 0.53
C ALA A 53 -1.55 -6.71 1.89
N LEU A 54 -2.32 -5.62 1.90
CA LEU A 54 -2.76 -4.97 3.13
C LEU A 54 -3.68 -5.88 3.95
N ASP A 55 -4.57 -6.63 3.30
CA ASP A 55 -5.47 -7.56 3.98
C ASP A 55 -4.74 -8.76 4.59
N ASN A 56 -3.66 -9.22 3.94
CA ASN A 56 -2.75 -10.18 4.54
C ASN A 56 -2.06 -9.61 5.78
N LEU A 57 -1.55 -8.37 5.74
CA LEU A 57 -0.95 -7.73 6.92
C LEU A 57 -1.94 -7.59 8.09
N LYS A 58 -3.22 -7.26 7.82
CA LYS A 58 -4.28 -7.25 8.85
C LYS A 58 -4.47 -8.63 9.48
N THR A 59 -4.45 -9.67 8.66
CA THR A 59 -4.55 -11.06 9.13
C THR A 59 -3.36 -11.42 10.01
N GLU A 60 -2.14 -11.05 9.60
CA GLU A 60 -0.92 -11.27 10.37
C GLU A 60 -0.93 -10.55 11.73
N ILE A 61 -1.39 -9.30 11.77
CA ILE A 61 -1.58 -8.55 13.03
C ILE A 61 -2.60 -9.26 13.92
N SER A 62 -3.74 -9.67 13.36
CA SER A 62 -4.81 -10.35 14.11
C SER A 62 -4.36 -11.70 14.68
N ASN A 63 -3.40 -12.35 14.02
CA ASN A 63 -2.79 -13.60 14.47
C ASN A 63 -1.64 -13.38 15.48
N GLY A 64 -1.39 -12.14 15.92
CA GLY A 64 -0.37 -11.81 16.91
C GLY A 64 1.07 -11.86 16.39
N LYS A 65 1.29 -11.89 15.06
CA LYS A 65 2.63 -11.97 14.45
C LYS A 65 3.56 -10.82 14.88
N TYR A 66 2.97 -9.69 15.29
CA TYR A 66 3.69 -8.46 15.63
C TYR A 66 3.57 -8.06 17.11
N ASP A 67 3.05 -8.92 17.99
CA ASP A 67 2.81 -8.57 19.41
C ASP A 67 4.09 -8.24 20.20
N ASN A 68 5.26 -8.63 19.67
CA ASN A 68 6.58 -8.38 20.26
C ASN A 68 7.55 -7.70 19.28
N TYR A 69 7.02 -6.98 18.29
CA TYR A 69 7.81 -6.28 17.28
C TYR A 69 8.27 -4.90 17.75
#